data_AF-A0A7C3ZCV1-F1
#
_entry.id   AF-A0A7C3ZCV1-F1
#
_cell.length_a   1.000
_cell.length_b   1.000
_cell.length_c   1.000
_cell.angle_alpha   90.00
_cell.angle_beta   90.00
_cell.angle_gamma   90.00
#
_symmetry.space_group_name_H-M   'P 1'
#
loop_
_entity.id
_entity.type
_entity.pdbx_description
1 polymer ?
#
loop_
_entity_poly.entity_id
_entity_poly.type
_entity_poly.pdbx_seq_one_letter_code
_entity_poly.pdbx_strand_id
1 'polypeptide(L)'
;MVASIAKTAALITVVLFAGLAFAAEVPHTSPYLGDWVPVVGLTVLVAYLISALAFMIGIGFKYDQVTEWAKNEFWEATLSAFMVAIIFFLVAFVGDISTILTGGDHFAAAYAYILEAQAELIIGAINGILLIAPYSILSSSSFNPNPFFFYIAPVPYFAVALIRFPTSYSLFGGYGQVISSLSPFFYTIWTSLLSLSAINVFLLFVEKNMFSFFLPFGFICRAFPITRRIGGTMIAMALTLYFVYPLSLALCKPILDIYVAEQPSTGGEIANIVLFNNLRVILGMLTGHNVHMIIDAMTPKLQLAIAVIVLNVLVLIITITSFRAIAIAVGGDPQIFGLGKLGV
;
A
#
# COMPACT_ATOMS: atom_id res chain seq x y z
N MET A 1 -13.41 -55.91 -10.64
CA MET A 1 -14.07 -54.78 -9.94
C MET A 1 -13.55 -54.61 -8.51
N VAL A 2 -13.62 -55.63 -7.64
CA VAL A 2 -13.12 -55.57 -6.24
C VAL A 2 -11.65 -55.15 -6.13
N ALA A 3 -10.76 -55.70 -6.97
CA ALA A 3 -9.34 -55.34 -6.98
C ALA A 3 -9.08 -53.88 -7.42
N SER A 4 -9.98 -53.28 -8.22
CA SER A 4 -9.87 -51.86 -8.59
C SER A 4 -10.23 -50.96 -7.41
N ILE A 5 -11.27 -51.32 -6.66
CA ILE A 5 -11.76 -50.58 -5.50
C ILE A 5 -10.73 -50.59 -4.37
N ALA A 6 -10.08 -51.75 -4.14
CA ALA A 6 -9.04 -51.87 -3.12
C ALA A 6 -7.81 -50.99 -3.42
N LYS A 7 -7.43 -50.85 -4.70
CA LYS A 7 -6.31 -50.00 -5.12
C LYS A 7 -6.63 -48.51 -4.95
N THR A 8 -7.83 -48.05 -5.30
CA THR A 8 -8.24 -46.66 -5.06
C THR A 8 -8.36 -46.36 -3.58
N ALA A 9 -8.92 -47.27 -2.78
CA ALA A 9 -9.00 -47.10 -1.33
C ALA A 9 -7.60 -46.97 -0.70
N ALA A 10 -6.66 -47.85 -1.05
CA ALA A 10 -5.29 -47.77 -0.57
C ALA A 10 -4.58 -46.47 -0.97
N LEU A 11 -4.79 -45.99 -2.20
CA LEU A 11 -4.24 -44.71 -2.66
C LEU A 11 -4.80 -43.54 -1.84
N ILE A 12 -6.11 -43.52 -1.59
CA ILE A 12 -6.77 -42.50 -0.77
C ILE A 12 -6.23 -42.53 0.66
N THR A 13 -6.07 -43.72 1.25
CA THR A 13 -5.54 -43.85 2.62
C THR A 13 -4.10 -43.35 2.70
N VAL A 14 -3.25 -43.65 1.72
CA VAL A 14 -1.87 -43.16 1.68
C VAL A 14 -1.81 -41.65 1.52
N VAL A 15 -2.65 -41.07 0.65
CA VAL A 15 -2.72 -39.61 0.45
C VAL A 15 -3.23 -38.91 1.70
N LEU A 16 -4.27 -39.45 2.35
CA LEU A 16 -4.79 -38.92 3.60
C LEU A 16 -3.77 -39.02 4.73
N PHE A 17 -3.07 -40.15 4.85
CA PHE A 17 -2.07 -40.36 5.90
C PHE A 17 -0.85 -39.47 5.69
N ALA A 18 -0.40 -39.29 4.44
CA ALA A 18 0.67 -38.36 4.11
C ALA A 18 0.26 -36.90 4.40
N GLY A 19 -0.97 -36.51 4.06
CA GLY A 19 -1.49 -35.18 4.38
C GLY A 19 -1.60 -34.91 5.88
N LEU A 20 -2.09 -35.90 6.65
CA LEU A 20 -2.20 -35.81 8.12
C LEU A 20 -0.84 -35.82 8.81
N ALA A 21 0.08 -36.68 8.39
CA ALA A 21 1.44 -36.73 8.94
C ALA A 21 2.19 -35.43 8.67
N PHE A 22 2.04 -34.88 7.46
CA PHE A 22 2.65 -33.60 7.10
C PHE A 22 2.07 -32.45 7.92
N ALA A 23 0.75 -32.40 8.14
CA ALA A 23 0.11 -31.41 9.00
C ALA A 23 0.54 -31.51 10.47
N ALA A 24 0.89 -32.71 10.94
CA ALA A 24 1.30 -32.94 12.33
C ALA A 24 2.75 -32.52 12.62
N GLU A 25 3.61 -32.47 11.60
CA GLU A 25 5.04 -32.18 11.77
C GLU A 25 5.43 -30.74 11.41
N VAL A 26 4.52 -29.91 10.90
CA VAL A 26 4.85 -28.51 10.60
C VAL A 26 5.26 -27.80 11.90
N PRO A 27 6.52 -27.37 12.04
CA PRO A 27 6.95 -26.69 13.24
C PRO A 27 6.15 -25.40 13.40
N HIS A 28 5.43 -25.27 14.51
CA HIS A 28 4.65 -24.07 14.88
C HIS A 28 5.49 -22.78 15.01
N THR A 29 6.79 -22.83 14.69
CA THR A 29 7.74 -21.74 14.87
C THR A 29 7.76 -20.77 13.69
N SER A 30 7.22 -21.14 12.52
CA SER A 30 7.08 -20.20 11.41
C SER A 30 5.82 -19.35 11.60
N PRO A 31 5.91 -18.03 11.81
CA PRO A 31 4.73 -17.16 11.94
C PRO A 31 3.85 -17.15 10.68
N TYR A 32 4.36 -17.71 9.58
CA TYR A 32 3.72 -17.76 8.27
C TYR A 32 2.83 -19.01 8.07
N LEU A 33 3.13 -20.10 8.78
CA LEU A 33 2.42 -21.38 8.68
C LEU A 33 1.35 -21.48 9.79
N GLY A 34 0.39 -20.56 9.74
CA GLY A 34 -0.66 -20.42 10.74
C GLY A 34 -1.72 -21.52 10.74
N ASP A 35 -2.74 -21.30 11.57
CA ASP A 35 -3.89 -22.19 11.85
C ASP A 35 -4.76 -22.56 10.64
N TRP A 36 -4.44 -22.05 9.44
CA TRP A 36 -5.17 -22.33 8.22
C TRP A 36 -4.88 -23.72 7.65
N VAL A 37 -3.70 -24.31 7.94
CA VAL A 37 -3.31 -25.62 7.38
C VAL A 37 -4.31 -26.73 7.74
N PRO A 38 -4.74 -26.89 9.02
CA PRO A 38 -5.80 -27.84 9.37
C PRO A 38 -7.11 -27.59 8.61
N VAL A 39 -7.49 -26.33 8.40
CA VAL A 39 -8.72 -25.97 7.68
C VAL A 39 -8.66 -26.42 6.22
N VAL A 40 -7.51 -26.23 5.58
CA VAL A 40 -7.29 -26.68 4.20
C VAL A 40 -7.27 -28.20 4.11
N GLY A 41 -6.60 -28.88 5.05
CA GLY A 41 -6.60 -30.34 5.13
C GLY A 41 -8.01 -30.92 5.28
N LEU A 42 -8.82 -30.33 6.17
CA LEU A 42 -10.23 -30.70 6.36
C LEU A 42 -11.05 -30.46 5.10
N THR A 43 -10.82 -29.35 4.40
CA THR A 43 -11.52 -29.02 3.14
C THR A 43 -11.25 -30.06 2.06
N VAL A 44 -9.99 -30.45 1.88
CA VAL A 44 -9.60 -31.51 0.92
C VAL A 44 -10.23 -32.84 1.30
N LEU A 45 -10.25 -33.20 2.58
CA LEU A 45 -10.87 -34.43 3.07
C LEU A 45 -12.38 -34.45 2.77
N VAL A 46 -13.07 -33.34 3.06
CA VAL A 46 -14.51 -33.19 2.77
C VAL A 46 -14.77 -33.32 1.27
N ALA A 47 -13.94 -32.73 0.40
CA ALA A 47 -14.07 -32.86 -1.05
C ALA A 47 -13.95 -34.32 -1.52
N TYR A 48 -12.99 -35.07 -0.99
CA TYR A 48 -12.85 -36.51 -1.26
C TYR A 48 -14.05 -37.32 -0.75
N LEU A 49 -14.55 -37.00 0.45
CA LEU A 49 -15.70 -37.68 1.05
C LEU A 49 -16.95 -37.49 0.19
N ILE A 50 -17.22 -36.26 -0.25
CA ILE A 50 -18.36 -35.95 -1.14
C ILE A 50 -18.24 -36.71 -2.45
N SER A 51 -17.05 -36.71 -3.07
CA SER A 51 -16.79 -37.43 -4.33
C SER A 51 -16.99 -38.95 -4.17
N ALA A 52 -16.52 -39.52 -3.06
CA ALA A 52 -16.69 -40.94 -2.77
C ALA A 52 -18.17 -41.32 -2.54
N LEU A 53 -18.92 -40.51 -1.79
CA LEU A 53 -20.36 -40.72 -1.58
C LEU A 53 -21.14 -40.64 -2.89
N ALA A 54 -20.85 -39.65 -3.73
CA ALA A 54 -21.49 -39.52 -5.04
C ALA A 54 -21.21 -40.72 -5.94
N PHE A 55 -19.99 -41.23 -5.92
CA PHE A 55 -19.62 -42.44 -6.67
C PHE A 55 -20.42 -43.67 -6.19
N MET A 56 -20.56 -43.86 -4.88
CA MET A 56 -21.37 -44.95 -4.31
C MET A 56 -22.85 -44.82 -4.69
N ILE A 57 -23.41 -43.61 -4.65
CA ILE A 57 -24.79 -43.33 -5.08
C ILE A 57 -24.95 -43.67 -6.56
N GLY A 58 -24.04 -43.22 -7.43
CA GLY A 58 -24.09 -43.50 -8.87
C GLY A 58 -24.12 -45.00 -9.17
N ILE A 59 -23.29 -45.79 -8.49
CA ILE A 59 -23.30 -47.26 -8.61
C ILE A 59 -24.60 -47.86 -8.06
N GLY A 60 -25.06 -47.42 -6.89
CA GLY A 60 -26.24 -47.95 -6.22
C GLY A 60 -27.52 -47.79 -7.04
N PHE A 61 -27.67 -46.64 -7.70
CA PHE A 61 -28.82 -46.33 -8.56
C PHE A 61 -28.61 -46.66 -10.03
N LYS A 62 -27.43 -47.20 -10.42
CA LYS A 62 -27.03 -47.43 -11.82
C LYS A 62 -27.18 -46.19 -12.70
N TYR A 63 -26.77 -45.04 -12.18
CA TYR A 63 -26.86 -43.76 -12.89
C TYR A 63 -25.47 -43.34 -13.39
N ASP A 64 -25.17 -43.71 -14.64
CA ASP A 64 -23.84 -43.57 -15.24
C ASP A 64 -23.33 -42.12 -15.21
N GLN A 65 -24.23 -41.15 -15.38
CA GLN A 65 -23.88 -39.73 -15.37
C GLN A 65 -23.30 -39.26 -14.02
N VAL A 66 -23.85 -39.73 -12.89
CA VAL A 66 -23.30 -39.37 -11.55
C VAL A 66 -21.99 -40.11 -11.30
N THR A 67 -21.84 -41.34 -11.79
CA THR A 67 -20.59 -42.08 -11.68
C THR A 67 -19.45 -41.41 -12.46
N GLU A 68 -19.72 -40.92 -13.67
CA GLU A 68 -18.76 -40.16 -14.46
C GLU A 68 -18.42 -38.81 -13.82
N TRP A 69 -19.44 -38.09 -13.35
CA TRP A 69 -19.23 -36.84 -12.61
C TRP A 69 -18.35 -37.05 -11.38
N ALA A 70 -18.63 -38.07 -10.55
CA ALA A 70 -17.87 -38.35 -9.35
C ALA A 70 -16.41 -38.76 -9.64
N LYS A 71 -16.15 -39.46 -10.75
CA LYS A 71 -14.78 -39.77 -11.20
C LYS A 71 -14.01 -38.51 -11.56
N ASN A 72 -14.66 -37.58 -12.27
CA ASN A 72 -14.05 -36.29 -12.62
C ASN A 72 -13.78 -35.45 -11.37
N GLU A 73 -14.74 -35.37 -10.44
CA GLU A 73 -14.57 -34.62 -9.19
C GLU A 73 -13.44 -35.19 -8.33
N PHE A 74 -13.31 -36.52 -8.29
CA PHE A 74 -12.21 -37.17 -7.58
C PHE A 74 -10.83 -36.74 -8.13
N TRP A 75 -10.70 -36.68 -9.46
CA TRP A 75 -9.46 -36.23 -10.11
C TRP A 75 -9.17 -34.75 -9.80
N GLU A 76 -10.21 -33.91 -9.79
CA GLU A 76 -10.10 -32.49 -9.49
C GLU A 76 -9.77 -32.23 -8.01
N ALA A 77 -10.28 -33.05 -7.09
CA ALA A 77 -9.91 -33.05 -5.68
C ALA A 77 -8.43 -33.44 -5.49
N THR A 78 -7.94 -34.44 -6.23
CA THR A 78 -6.52 -34.82 -6.23
C THR A 78 -5.61 -33.72 -6.75
N LEU A 79 -5.98 -33.06 -7.86
CA LEU A 79 -5.24 -31.90 -8.36
C LEU A 79 -5.23 -30.75 -7.35
N SER A 80 -6.33 -30.53 -6.63
CA SER A 80 -6.42 -29.50 -5.59
C SER A 80 -5.51 -29.81 -4.40
N ALA A 81 -5.47 -31.07 -3.94
CA ALA A 81 -4.56 -31.51 -2.89
C ALA A 81 -3.08 -31.32 -3.29
N PHE A 82 -2.73 -31.68 -4.52
CA PHE A 82 -1.39 -31.47 -5.05
C PHE A 82 -1.02 -29.98 -5.13
N MET A 83 -1.97 -29.14 -5.54
CA MET A 83 -1.77 -27.69 -5.57
C MET A 83 -1.55 -27.11 -4.16
N VAL A 84 -2.27 -27.58 -3.13
CA VAL A 84 -2.03 -27.19 -1.73
C VAL A 84 -0.58 -27.47 -1.34
N ALA A 85 -0.06 -28.66 -1.67
CA ALA A 85 1.33 -29.04 -1.37
C ALA A 85 2.34 -28.13 -2.09
N ILE A 86 2.10 -27.81 -3.37
CA ILE A 86 2.94 -26.87 -4.12
C ILE A 86 2.91 -25.48 -3.50
N ILE A 87 1.72 -24.98 -3.15
CA ILE A 87 1.57 -23.64 -2.53
C ILE A 87 2.30 -23.60 -1.20
N PHE A 88 2.20 -24.64 -0.38
CA PHE A 88 2.93 -24.73 0.88
C PHE A 88 4.44 -24.63 0.66
N PHE A 89 4.97 -25.41 -0.28
CA PHE A 89 6.39 -25.35 -0.64
C PHE A 89 6.79 -23.96 -1.16
N LEU A 90 5.96 -23.34 -2.01
CA LEU A 90 6.20 -22.02 -2.57
C LEU A 90 6.17 -20.94 -1.49
N VAL A 91 5.23 -20.98 -0.54
CA VAL A 91 5.13 -20.06 0.59
C VAL A 91 6.40 -20.10 1.44
N ALA A 92 6.88 -21.30 1.77
CA ALA A 92 8.13 -21.46 2.51
C ALA A 92 9.33 -20.91 1.71
N PHE A 93 9.45 -21.32 0.45
CA PHE A 93 10.54 -20.89 -0.43
C PHE A 93 10.58 -19.37 -0.67
N VAL A 94 9.42 -18.76 -0.90
CA VAL A 94 9.31 -17.30 -1.08
C VAL A 94 9.57 -16.56 0.23
N GLY A 95 9.17 -17.13 1.38
CA GLY A 95 9.56 -16.61 2.69
C GLY A 95 11.07 -16.51 2.84
N ASP A 96 11.80 -17.59 2.54
CA ASP A 96 13.27 -17.62 2.61
C ASP A 96 13.92 -16.60 1.67
N ILE A 97 13.48 -16.54 0.40
CA ILE A 97 13.96 -15.54 -0.55
C ILE A 97 13.71 -14.13 -0.03
N SER A 98 12.51 -13.89 0.50
CA SER A 98 12.11 -12.59 1.02
C SER A 98 13.03 -12.17 2.16
N THR A 99 13.35 -13.08 3.09
CA THR A 99 14.27 -12.81 4.18
C THR A 99 15.69 -12.56 3.73
N ILE A 100 16.17 -13.29 2.72
CA ILE A 100 17.48 -13.04 2.11
C ILE A 100 17.54 -11.65 1.48
N LEU A 101 16.49 -11.24 0.75
CA LEU A 101 16.45 -9.95 0.05
C LEU A 101 16.33 -8.76 1.01
N THR A 102 15.56 -8.88 2.08
CA THR A 102 15.34 -7.78 3.04
C THR A 102 16.31 -7.80 4.22
N GLY A 103 17.07 -8.89 4.39
CA GLY A 103 17.91 -9.12 5.56
C GLY A 103 17.13 -9.45 6.84
N GLY A 104 15.82 -9.77 6.75
CA GLY A 104 14.97 -10.03 7.91
C GLY A 104 13.51 -10.29 7.56
N ASP A 105 12.58 -9.88 8.42
CA ASP A 105 11.16 -9.92 8.09
C ASP A 105 10.81 -8.84 7.06
N HIS A 106 10.11 -9.22 5.99
CA HIS A 106 9.79 -8.33 4.89
C HIS A 106 8.70 -7.33 5.22
N PHE A 107 7.78 -7.68 6.14
CA PHE A 107 6.84 -6.71 6.69
C PHE A 107 7.57 -5.66 7.52
N ALA A 108 8.48 -6.06 8.41
CA ALA A 108 9.31 -5.14 9.16
C ALA A 108 10.10 -4.17 8.25
N ALA A 109 10.69 -4.68 7.16
CA ALA A 109 11.39 -3.85 6.18
C ALA A 109 10.46 -2.85 5.46
N ALA A 110 9.26 -3.29 5.08
CA ALA A 110 8.24 -2.42 4.48
C ALA A 110 7.76 -1.33 5.46
N TYR A 111 7.52 -1.66 6.73
CA TYR A 111 7.18 -0.68 7.76
C TYR A 111 8.31 0.32 8.01
N ALA A 112 9.56 -0.14 8.00
CA ALA A 112 10.73 0.74 8.14
C ALA A 112 10.77 1.78 7.01
N TYR A 113 10.56 1.37 5.76
CA TYR A 113 10.44 2.30 4.62
C TYR A 113 9.34 3.35 4.85
N ILE A 114 8.13 2.92 5.23
CA ILE A 114 6.99 3.83 5.41
C ILE A 114 7.29 4.85 6.52
N LEU A 115 7.81 4.39 7.66
CA LEU A 115 8.09 5.24 8.82
C LEU A 115 9.20 6.26 8.51
N GLU A 116 10.25 5.84 7.82
CA GLU A 116 11.35 6.71 7.40
C GLU A 116 10.89 7.77 6.39
N ALA A 117 10.12 7.36 5.38
CA ALA A 117 9.53 8.28 4.41
C ALA A 117 8.58 9.28 5.08
N GLN A 118 7.76 8.85 6.04
CA GLN A 118 6.89 9.73 6.82
C GLN A 118 7.68 10.73 7.66
N ALA A 119 8.73 10.28 8.35
CA ALA A 119 9.57 11.15 9.17
C ALA A 119 10.21 12.26 8.34
N GLU A 120 10.79 11.92 7.18
CA GLU A 120 11.42 12.89 6.29
C GLU A 120 10.43 13.91 5.71
N LEU A 121 9.22 13.47 5.37
CA LEU A 121 8.16 14.36 4.90
C LEU A 121 7.62 15.27 6.01
N ILE A 122 7.49 14.77 7.24
CA ILE A 122 7.08 15.57 8.40
C ILE A 122 8.15 16.63 8.71
N ILE A 123 9.43 16.25 8.72
CA ILE A 123 10.54 17.21 8.89
C ILE A 123 10.50 18.26 7.79
N GLY A 124 10.28 17.84 6.54
CA GLY A 124 10.09 18.76 5.40
C GLY A 124 8.92 19.72 5.59
N ALA A 125 7.77 19.25 6.08
CA ALA A 125 6.62 20.09 6.38
C ALA A 125 6.90 21.09 7.51
N ILE A 126 7.51 20.64 8.61
CA ILE A 126 7.87 21.52 9.74
C ILE A 126 8.81 22.63 9.28
N ASN A 127 9.85 22.28 8.50
CA ASN A 127 10.78 23.27 7.96
C ASN A 127 10.07 24.26 7.03
N GLY A 128 9.14 23.80 6.20
CA GLY A 128 8.31 24.68 5.38
C GLY A 128 7.44 25.63 6.21
N ILE A 129 6.81 25.14 7.28
CA ILE A 129 5.96 25.97 8.16
C ILE A 129 6.79 27.03 8.88
N LEU A 130 7.93 26.64 9.46
CA LEU A 130 8.84 27.55 10.15
C LEU A 130 9.35 28.65 9.21
N LEU A 131 9.57 28.31 7.94
CA LEU A 131 9.97 29.28 6.92
C LEU A 131 8.85 30.26 6.59
N ILE A 132 7.59 29.81 6.56
CA ILE A 132 6.43 30.59 6.09
C ILE A 132 5.79 31.45 7.18
N ALA A 133 5.77 30.97 8.43
CA ALA A 133 5.13 31.67 9.53
C ALA A 133 5.59 33.14 9.65
N PRO A 134 6.89 33.49 9.57
CA PRO A 134 7.34 34.87 9.57
C PRO A 134 6.79 35.70 8.39
N TYR A 135 6.76 35.12 7.17
CA TYR A 135 6.20 35.80 5.99
C TYR A 135 4.70 36.07 6.13
N SER A 136 3.94 35.10 6.66
CA SER A 136 2.51 35.30 6.90
C SER A 136 2.25 36.42 7.91
N ILE A 137 3.00 36.47 9.01
CA ILE A 137 2.88 37.51 10.03
C ILE A 137 3.20 38.89 9.42
N LEU A 138 4.31 39.01 8.68
CA LEU A 138 4.70 40.26 8.01
C LEU A 138 3.68 40.70 6.95
N SER A 139 3.18 39.77 6.13
CA SER A 139 2.17 40.06 5.10
C SER A 139 0.83 40.51 5.70
N SER A 140 0.46 39.96 6.87
CA SER A 140 -0.75 40.32 7.60
C SER A 140 -0.63 41.64 8.36
N SER A 141 0.61 42.10 8.60
CA SER A 141 0.89 43.43 9.13
C SER A 141 0.72 44.50 8.04
N SER A 142 -0.50 44.62 7.51
CA SER A 142 -0.87 45.77 6.69
C SER A 142 -0.92 46.99 7.60
N PHE A 143 0.15 47.79 7.59
CA PHE A 143 0.05 49.15 8.07
C PHE A 143 -0.87 49.87 7.09
N ASN A 144 -2.10 50.20 7.53
CA ASN A 144 -2.92 51.17 6.83
C ASN A 144 -2.57 52.52 7.46
N PRO A 145 -1.56 53.25 6.96
CA PRO A 145 -1.46 54.65 7.28
C PRO A 145 -2.63 55.30 6.55
N ASN A 146 -3.81 55.21 7.15
CA ASN A 146 -4.85 56.14 6.85
C ASN A 146 -4.46 57.35 7.71
N PRO A 147 -3.73 58.36 7.20
CA PRO A 147 -3.66 59.60 7.93
C PRO A 147 -5.12 60.04 8.05
N PHE A 148 -5.64 60.02 9.27
CA PHE A 148 -6.88 60.69 9.60
C PHE A 148 -6.65 62.18 9.33
N PHE A 149 -6.73 62.60 8.07
CA PHE A 149 -6.82 64.00 7.70
C PHE A 149 -8.24 64.41 8.07
N PHE A 150 -8.42 64.87 9.32
CA PHE A 150 -9.54 65.71 9.68
C PHE A 150 -9.36 67.03 8.93
N TYR A 151 -9.96 67.14 7.75
CA TYR A 151 -10.15 68.44 7.11
C TYR A 151 -11.39 69.08 7.73
N ILE A 152 -11.19 69.90 8.77
CA ILE A 152 -12.24 70.78 9.28
C ILE A 152 -12.33 71.95 8.30
N ALA A 153 -13.30 71.93 7.40
CA ALA A 153 -13.68 73.10 6.62
C ALA A 153 -14.98 73.70 7.17
N PRO A 154 -14.94 74.89 7.78
CA PRO A 154 -16.16 75.65 8.02
C PRO A 154 -16.44 76.50 6.77
N VAL A 155 -17.20 75.98 5.80
CA VAL A 155 -17.80 76.83 4.76
C VAL A 155 -19.19 76.30 4.39
N PRO A 156 -20.26 77.09 4.58
CA PRO A 156 -21.57 76.80 4.01
C PRO A 156 -21.53 77.13 2.51
N TYR A 157 -22.12 76.28 1.66
CA TYR A 157 -22.46 76.54 0.24
C TYR A 157 -21.58 76.04 -0.91
N PHE A 158 -20.59 75.14 -0.75
CA PHE A 158 -20.03 74.44 -1.92
C PHE A 158 -19.83 72.94 -1.67
N ALA A 159 -20.42 72.11 -2.55
CA ALA A 159 -20.24 70.67 -2.56
C ALA A 159 -18.81 70.33 -3.01
N VAL A 160 -17.94 70.03 -2.04
CA VAL A 160 -16.62 69.48 -2.30
C VAL A 160 -16.77 67.98 -2.48
N ALA A 161 -16.53 67.50 -3.71
CA ALA A 161 -16.37 66.07 -3.97
C ALA A 161 -15.09 65.59 -3.28
N LEU A 162 -15.23 64.76 -2.26
CA LEU A 162 -14.12 64.08 -1.61
C LEU A 162 -13.54 63.04 -2.57
N ILE A 163 -12.46 63.39 -3.27
CA ILE A 163 -11.67 62.41 -4.03
C ILE A 163 -10.89 61.58 -3.01
N ARG A 164 -11.48 60.44 -2.63
CA ARG A 164 -10.81 59.43 -1.82
C ARG A 164 -9.82 58.70 -2.72
N PHE A 165 -8.52 59.00 -2.62
CA PHE A 165 -7.50 58.15 -3.23
C PHE A 165 -7.42 56.85 -2.43
N PRO A 166 -7.73 55.68 -3.00
CA PRO A 166 -7.55 54.41 -2.32
C PRO A 166 -6.07 54.07 -2.32
N THR A 167 -5.28 54.75 -1.48
CA THR A 167 -3.86 54.41 -1.29
C THR A 167 -3.74 53.33 -0.23
N SER A 168 -4.31 52.17 -0.50
CA SER A 168 -4.03 50.95 0.26
C SER A 168 -2.65 50.44 -0.17
N TYR A 169 -1.58 51.08 0.30
CA TYR A 169 -0.24 50.54 0.11
C TYR A 169 -0.06 49.38 1.10
N SER A 170 -0.28 48.16 0.61
CA SER A 170 0.25 47.00 1.31
C SER A 170 1.76 47.03 1.16
N LEU A 171 2.46 47.50 2.20
CA LEU A 171 3.93 47.50 2.32
C LEU A 171 4.55 46.13 1.99
N PHE A 172 3.75 45.06 2.00
CA PHE A 172 4.15 43.68 1.87
C PHE A 172 3.32 42.87 0.86
N GLY A 173 2.67 43.53 -0.11
CA GLY A 173 1.78 42.88 -1.07
C GLY A 173 2.45 41.75 -1.90
N GLY A 174 3.77 41.83 -2.08
CA GLY A 174 4.56 40.79 -2.76
C GLY A 174 4.63 39.45 -2.02
N TYR A 175 4.47 39.42 -0.69
CA TYR A 175 4.49 38.16 0.06
C TYR A 175 3.28 37.27 -0.19
N GLY A 176 2.16 37.84 -0.64
CA GLY A 176 1.01 37.06 -1.07
C GLY A 176 1.37 36.07 -2.18
N GLN A 177 2.23 36.48 -3.12
CA GLN A 177 2.72 35.62 -4.21
C GLN A 177 3.66 34.50 -3.70
N VAL A 178 4.47 34.79 -2.67
CA VAL A 178 5.33 33.78 -2.02
C VAL A 178 4.47 32.75 -1.31
N ILE A 179 3.52 33.18 -0.47
CA ILE A 179 2.62 32.28 0.26
C ILE A 179 1.78 31.44 -0.71
N SER A 180 1.26 32.04 -1.79
CA SER A 180 0.49 31.30 -2.79
C SER A 180 1.33 30.26 -3.52
N SER A 181 2.62 30.52 -3.76
CA SER A 181 3.54 29.57 -4.40
C SER A 181 3.91 28.39 -3.49
N LEU A 182 3.77 28.55 -2.18
CA LEU A 182 4.12 27.54 -1.17
C LEU A 182 2.92 26.65 -0.79
N SER A 183 1.70 27.09 -1.07
CA SER A 183 0.49 26.28 -0.84
C SER A 183 0.53 24.92 -1.58
N PRO A 184 0.89 24.84 -2.88
CA PRO A 184 1.01 23.55 -3.58
C PRO A 184 2.04 22.60 -2.98
N PHE A 185 3.12 23.13 -2.41
CA PHE A 185 4.15 22.34 -1.73
C PHE A 185 3.56 21.59 -0.53
N PHE A 186 2.84 22.31 0.35
CA PHE A 186 2.21 21.67 1.50
C PHE A 186 1.13 20.69 1.10
N TYR A 187 0.35 21.01 0.06
CA TYR A 187 -0.65 20.08 -0.46
C TYR A 187 0.00 18.79 -0.94
N THR A 188 1.14 18.88 -1.63
CA THR A 188 1.90 17.71 -2.12
C THR A 188 2.47 16.88 -0.96
N ILE A 189 3.05 17.52 0.06
CA ILE A 189 3.54 16.80 1.24
C ILE A 189 2.39 16.14 2.01
N TRP A 190 1.30 16.88 2.23
CA TRP A 190 0.15 16.37 2.98
C TRP A 190 -0.52 15.18 2.29
N THR A 191 -0.70 15.26 0.97
CA THR A 191 -1.24 14.14 0.18
C THR A 191 -0.31 12.94 0.17
N SER A 192 1.02 13.15 0.14
CA SER A 192 2.02 12.08 0.27
C SER A 192 1.98 11.39 1.64
N LEU A 193 1.87 12.18 2.73
CA LEU A 193 1.73 11.65 4.09
C LEU A 193 0.44 10.84 4.26
N LEU A 194 -0.68 11.33 3.73
CA LEU A 194 -1.95 10.62 3.74
C LEU A 194 -1.87 9.31 2.94
N SER A 195 -1.20 9.33 1.78
CA SER A 195 -0.95 8.13 0.97
C SER A 195 -0.12 7.09 1.74
N LEU A 196 0.98 7.49 2.39
CA LEU A 196 1.80 6.59 3.21
C LEU A 196 1.02 6.03 4.41
N SER A 197 0.18 6.85 5.04
CA SER A 197 -0.69 6.38 6.13
C SER A 197 -1.70 5.34 5.64
N ALA A 198 -2.28 5.53 4.45
CA ALA A 198 -3.19 4.56 3.85
C ALA A 198 -2.46 3.24 3.53
N ILE A 199 -1.23 3.31 3.01
CA ILE A 199 -0.37 2.15 2.76
C ILE A 199 -0.06 1.41 4.05
N ASN A 200 0.23 2.11 5.15
CA ASN A 200 0.49 1.49 6.45
C ASN A 200 -0.72 0.70 6.96
N VAL A 201 -1.92 1.31 6.91
CA VAL A 201 -3.17 0.64 7.31
C VAL A 201 -3.46 -0.56 6.41
N PHE A 202 -3.24 -0.43 5.10
CA PHE A 202 -3.40 -1.53 4.16
C PHE A 202 -2.39 -2.67 4.39
N LEU A 203 -1.14 -2.34 4.73
CA LEU A 203 -0.10 -3.31 5.05
C LEU A 203 -0.46 -4.12 6.31
N LEU A 204 -0.95 -3.46 7.35
CA LEU A 204 -1.47 -4.13 8.56
C LEU A 204 -2.68 -5.04 8.25
N PHE A 205 -3.55 -4.61 7.35
CA PHE A 205 -4.67 -5.44 6.89
C PHE A 205 -4.17 -6.68 6.15
N VAL A 206 -3.19 -6.51 5.25
CA VAL A 206 -2.58 -7.60 4.48
C VAL A 206 -1.94 -8.63 5.40
N GLU A 207 -1.10 -8.19 6.34
CA GLU A 207 -0.38 -9.02 7.29
C GLU A 207 -1.33 -9.91 8.10
N LYS A 208 -2.43 -9.34 8.60
CA LYS A 208 -3.37 -10.04 9.49
C LYS A 208 -4.40 -10.90 8.77
N ASN A 209 -4.86 -10.49 7.57
CA ASN A 209 -6.04 -11.08 6.95
C ASN A 209 -5.76 -11.94 5.71
N MET A 210 -4.69 -11.69 4.94
CA MET A 210 -4.52 -12.36 3.65
C MET A 210 -4.32 -13.87 3.78
N PHE A 211 -3.44 -14.30 4.68
CA PHE A 211 -3.21 -15.73 4.90
C PHE A 211 -4.28 -16.38 5.78
N SER A 212 -4.74 -15.70 6.82
CA SER A 212 -5.72 -16.27 7.76
C SER A 212 -7.11 -16.42 7.15
N PHE A 213 -7.56 -15.46 6.33
CA PHE A 213 -8.90 -15.45 5.77
C PHE A 213 -8.96 -15.87 4.30
N PHE A 214 -8.21 -15.19 3.42
CA PHE A 214 -8.37 -15.37 1.96
C PHE A 214 -7.87 -16.73 1.46
N LEU A 215 -6.79 -17.24 2.03
CA LEU A 215 -6.18 -18.49 1.59
C LEU A 215 -7.06 -19.72 1.91
N PRO A 216 -7.50 -19.97 3.16
CA PRO A 216 -8.42 -21.08 3.42
C PRO A 216 -9.76 -20.92 2.70
N PHE A 217 -10.29 -19.69 2.60
CA PHE A 217 -11.51 -19.44 1.82
C PHE A 217 -11.33 -19.76 0.33
N GLY A 218 -10.17 -19.41 -0.24
CA GLY A 218 -9.82 -19.76 -1.62
C GLY A 218 -9.77 -21.27 -1.86
N PHE A 219 -9.25 -22.04 -0.90
CA PHE A 219 -9.28 -23.51 -0.98
C PHE A 219 -10.70 -24.09 -0.85
N ILE A 220 -11.54 -23.53 0.03
CA ILE A 220 -12.95 -23.91 0.14
C ILE A 220 -13.68 -23.66 -1.17
N CYS A 221 -13.52 -22.48 -1.78
CA CYS A 221 -14.09 -22.18 -3.08
C CYS A 221 -13.55 -23.09 -4.19
N ARG A 222 -12.31 -23.58 -4.09
CA ARG A 222 -11.76 -24.52 -5.06
C ARG A 222 -12.41 -25.91 -5.00
N ALA A 223 -12.89 -26.32 -3.82
CA ALA A 223 -13.53 -27.62 -3.61
C ALA A 223 -14.90 -27.75 -4.30
N PHE A 224 -15.52 -26.66 -4.75
CA PHE A 224 -16.79 -26.70 -5.47
C PHE A 224 -16.59 -26.35 -6.96
N PRO A 225 -17.17 -27.11 -7.90
CA PRO A 225 -17.00 -26.88 -9.34
C PRO A 225 -17.38 -25.47 -9.81
N ILE A 226 -18.47 -24.92 -9.25
CA ILE A 226 -19.02 -23.62 -9.65
C ILE A 226 -18.09 -22.47 -9.21
N THR A 227 -17.49 -22.55 -8.03
CA THR A 227 -16.67 -21.48 -7.44
C THR A 227 -15.16 -21.70 -7.63
N ARG A 228 -14.75 -22.74 -8.37
CA ARG A 228 -13.34 -23.11 -8.54
C ARG A 228 -12.45 -22.00 -9.07
N ARG A 229 -12.96 -21.25 -10.05
CA ARG A 229 -12.24 -20.10 -10.63
C ARG A 229 -12.03 -18.99 -9.60
N ILE A 230 -13.03 -18.71 -8.77
CA ILE A 230 -12.96 -17.74 -7.68
C ILE A 230 -11.97 -18.20 -6.61
N GLY A 231 -11.93 -19.50 -6.31
CA GLY A 231 -10.92 -20.06 -5.41
C GLY A 231 -9.50 -19.80 -5.89
N GLY A 232 -9.22 -20.02 -7.18
CA GLY A 232 -7.90 -19.73 -7.76
C GLY A 232 -7.50 -18.25 -7.69
N THR A 233 -8.45 -17.33 -7.90
CA THR A 233 -8.17 -15.88 -7.79
C THR A 233 -7.92 -15.45 -6.36
N MET A 234 -8.65 -15.98 -5.39
CA MET A 234 -8.46 -15.66 -3.97
C MET A 234 -7.13 -16.18 -3.43
N ILE A 235 -6.72 -17.38 -3.85
CA ILE A 235 -5.38 -17.90 -3.54
C ILE A 235 -4.30 -17.00 -4.12
N ALA A 236 -4.43 -16.61 -5.39
CA ALA A 236 -3.46 -15.73 -6.04
C ALA A 236 -3.38 -14.35 -5.39
N MET A 237 -4.53 -13.79 -4.98
CA MET A 237 -4.61 -12.51 -4.27
C MET A 237 -3.88 -12.60 -2.93
N ALA A 238 -4.13 -13.66 -2.14
CA ALA A 238 -3.48 -13.86 -0.86
C ALA A 238 -1.96 -13.95 -1.01
N LEU A 239 -1.47 -14.77 -1.95
CA LEU A 239 -0.03 -14.92 -2.19
C LEU A 239 0.63 -13.62 -2.66
N THR A 240 -0.01 -12.92 -3.59
CA THR A 240 0.56 -11.69 -4.16
C THR A 240 0.60 -10.56 -3.13
N LEU A 241 -0.52 -10.31 -2.45
CA LEU A 241 -0.60 -9.23 -1.47
C LEU A 241 0.28 -9.52 -0.26
N TYR A 242 0.42 -10.77 0.16
CA TYR A 242 1.24 -11.08 1.33
C TYR A 242 2.74 -11.05 1.05
N PHE A 243 3.20 -11.48 -0.13
CA PHE A 243 4.63 -11.53 -0.42
C PHE A 243 5.09 -10.39 -1.31
N VAL A 244 4.48 -10.25 -2.50
CA VAL A 244 4.96 -9.31 -3.52
C VAL A 244 4.78 -7.87 -3.06
N TYR A 245 3.65 -7.54 -2.43
CA TYR A 245 3.37 -6.17 -2.00
C TYR A 245 4.35 -5.65 -0.93
N PRO A 246 4.53 -6.27 0.25
CA PRO A 246 5.52 -5.80 1.22
C PRO A 246 6.95 -5.87 0.68
N LEU A 247 7.30 -6.90 -0.09
CA LEU A 247 8.63 -6.98 -0.70
C LEU A 247 8.89 -5.79 -1.63
N SER A 248 7.92 -5.41 -2.46
CA SER A 248 8.06 -4.26 -3.36
C SER A 248 8.19 -2.93 -2.61
N LEU A 249 7.52 -2.78 -1.46
CA LEU A 249 7.70 -1.62 -0.57
C LEU A 249 9.09 -1.63 0.07
N ALA A 250 9.58 -2.78 0.54
CA ALA A 250 10.91 -2.92 1.11
C ALA A 250 12.01 -2.57 0.09
N LEU A 251 11.82 -2.95 -1.19
CA LEU A 251 12.73 -2.60 -2.28
C LEU A 251 12.74 -1.10 -2.62
N CYS A 252 11.77 -0.32 -2.15
CA CYS A 252 11.78 1.15 -2.30
C CYS A 252 12.73 1.83 -1.31
N LYS A 253 13.13 1.16 -0.22
CA LYS A 253 14.00 1.75 0.81
C LYS A 253 15.35 2.24 0.26
N PRO A 254 16.14 1.45 -0.48
CA PRO A 254 17.41 1.93 -1.01
C PRO A 254 17.26 3.14 -1.94
N ILE A 255 16.13 3.25 -2.64
CA ILE A 255 15.83 4.40 -3.50
C ILE A 255 15.59 5.64 -2.62
N LEU A 256 14.81 5.49 -1.54
CA LEU A 256 14.59 6.56 -0.56
C LEU A 256 15.91 7.02 0.05
N ASP A 257 16.78 6.10 0.45
CA ASP A 257 18.07 6.38 1.06
C ASP A 257 18.97 7.23 0.14
N ILE A 258 18.93 6.99 -1.18
CA ILE A 258 19.65 7.81 -2.17
C ILE A 258 19.10 9.26 -2.16
N TYR A 259 17.77 9.42 -2.20
CA TYR A 259 17.16 10.75 -2.16
C TYR A 259 17.41 11.50 -0.84
N VAL A 260 17.50 10.77 0.28
CA VAL A 260 17.79 11.34 1.60
C VAL A 260 19.27 11.70 1.72
N ALA A 261 20.18 10.83 1.27
CA ALA A 261 21.62 11.03 1.33
C ALA A 261 22.11 12.20 0.45
N GLU A 262 21.43 12.47 -0.67
CA GLU A 262 21.73 13.64 -1.49
C GLU A 262 21.33 14.97 -0.82
N GLN A 263 20.49 14.93 0.22
CA GLN A 263 20.20 16.15 0.96
C GLN A 263 21.39 16.50 1.85
N PRO A 264 21.89 17.75 1.81
CA PRO A 264 23.00 18.18 2.63
C PRO A 264 22.65 17.91 4.09
N SER A 265 23.31 16.91 4.68
CA SER A 265 22.98 16.38 6.00
C SER A 265 23.18 17.47 7.05
N THR A 266 22.09 18.13 7.45
CA THR A 266 22.06 19.08 8.57
C THR A 266 22.08 18.37 9.93
N GLY A 267 22.25 17.04 9.94
CA GLY A 267 22.10 16.15 11.10
C GLY A 267 23.06 16.37 12.27
N GLY A 268 24.10 17.20 12.13
CA GLY A 268 24.99 17.55 13.25
C GLY A 268 24.59 18.82 14.03
N GLU A 269 23.77 19.69 13.44
CA GLU A 269 23.54 21.04 13.98
C GLU A 269 22.08 21.49 13.89
N ILE A 270 21.11 20.57 13.98
CA ILE A 270 19.68 20.86 13.80
C ILE A 270 19.20 22.05 14.66
N ALA A 271 19.72 22.22 15.89
CA ALA A 271 19.36 23.35 16.74
C ALA A 271 20.00 24.69 16.29
N ASN A 272 21.29 24.69 15.94
CA ASN A 272 21.98 25.91 15.50
C ASN A 272 21.58 26.30 14.08
N ILE A 273 21.42 25.34 13.16
CA ILE A 273 21.04 25.59 11.77
C ILE A 273 19.61 26.10 11.67
N VAL A 274 18.65 25.59 12.44
CA VAL A 274 17.28 26.15 12.40
C VAL A 274 17.28 27.60 12.87
N LEU A 275 18.01 27.91 13.95
CA LEU A 275 18.08 29.27 14.47
C LEU A 275 18.86 30.21 13.54
N PHE A 276 20.02 29.78 13.02
CA PHE A 276 20.83 30.55 12.07
C PHE A 276 20.19 30.68 10.70
N ASN A 277 19.50 29.66 10.19
CA ASN A 277 18.77 29.76 8.93
C ASN A 277 17.56 30.68 9.08
N ASN A 278 16.81 30.59 10.18
CA ASN A 278 15.75 31.54 10.45
C ASN A 278 16.30 32.97 10.53
N LEU A 279 17.43 33.17 11.21
CA LEU A 279 18.09 34.48 11.28
C LEU A 279 18.56 34.97 9.92
N ARG A 280 19.19 34.12 9.11
CA ARG A 280 19.68 34.43 7.76
C ARG A 280 18.54 34.72 6.78
N VAL A 281 17.43 34.00 6.92
CA VAL A 281 16.20 34.24 6.18
C VAL A 281 15.61 35.60 6.58
N ILE A 282 15.48 35.90 7.88
CA ILE A 282 15.03 37.20 8.37
C ILE A 282 15.94 38.34 7.87
N LEU A 283 17.26 38.15 7.96
CA LEU A 283 18.25 39.12 7.47
C LEU A 283 18.12 39.34 5.96
N GLY A 284 17.96 38.26 5.19
CA GLY A 284 17.81 38.40 3.76
C GLY A 284 16.45 38.99 3.35
N MET A 285 15.38 38.84 4.16
CA MET A 285 14.09 39.52 3.94
C MET A 285 14.28 41.04 3.94
N LEU A 286 15.20 41.55 4.75
CA LEU A 286 15.56 42.98 4.76
C LEU A 286 16.31 43.41 3.50
N THR A 287 16.94 42.48 2.77
CA THR A 287 17.77 42.77 1.58
C THR A 287 17.07 42.53 0.24
N GLY A 288 15.86 41.95 0.23
CA GLY A 288 15.07 41.74 -0.99
C GLY A 288 15.56 40.64 -1.94
N HIS A 289 16.53 39.80 -1.55
CA HIS A 289 17.18 38.80 -2.43
C HIS A 289 16.73 37.34 -2.20
N ASN A 290 15.61 37.11 -1.49
CA ASN A 290 15.42 35.87 -0.72
C ASN A 290 14.54 34.76 -1.30
N VAL A 291 13.80 35.01 -2.39
CA VAL A 291 12.85 34.01 -2.90
C VAL A 291 13.58 32.75 -3.40
N HIS A 292 14.77 32.92 -4.00
CA HIS A 292 15.57 31.80 -4.50
C HIS A 292 16.06 30.87 -3.39
N MET A 293 16.51 31.40 -2.25
CA MET A 293 16.94 30.57 -1.11
C MET A 293 15.81 29.71 -0.53
N ILE A 294 14.58 30.23 -0.53
CA ILE A 294 13.39 29.46 -0.10
C ILE A 294 13.14 28.31 -1.07
N ILE A 295 13.17 28.60 -2.37
CA ILE A 295 12.97 27.59 -3.42
C ILE A 295 14.04 26.51 -3.32
N ASP A 296 15.32 26.88 -3.18
CA ASP A 296 16.43 25.93 -3.10
C ASP A 296 16.33 25.04 -1.85
N ALA A 297 15.87 25.57 -0.72
CA ALA A 297 15.69 24.80 0.51
C ALA A 297 14.50 23.83 0.44
N MET A 298 13.45 24.16 -0.30
CA MET A 298 12.20 23.38 -0.37
C MET A 298 12.18 22.37 -1.52
N THR A 299 12.92 22.65 -2.59
CA THR A 299 13.03 21.78 -3.78
C THR A 299 13.35 20.32 -3.45
N PRO A 300 14.38 19.98 -2.63
CA PRO A 300 14.73 18.58 -2.38
C PRO A 300 13.63 17.84 -1.61
N LYS A 301 12.92 18.49 -0.69
CA LYS A 301 11.79 17.89 0.04
C LYS A 301 10.56 17.72 -0.86
N LEU A 302 10.34 18.63 -1.82
CA LEU A 302 9.30 18.48 -2.83
C LEU A 302 9.59 17.30 -3.77
N GLN A 303 10.84 17.17 -4.23
CA GLN A 303 11.29 16.04 -5.04
C GLN A 303 11.08 14.71 -4.31
N LEU A 304 11.39 14.65 -3.02
CA LEU A 304 11.12 13.48 -2.18
C LEU A 304 9.62 13.14 -2.13
N ALA A 305 8.75 14.12 -1.92
CA ALA A 305 7.29 13.90 -1.90
C ALA A 305 6.79 13.35 -3.24
N ILE A 306 7.26 13.90 -4.35
CA ILE A 306 6.94 13.40 -5.70
C ILE A 306 7.48 11.97 -5.88
N ALA A 307 8.71 11.70 -5.47
CA ALA A 307 9.31 10.37 -5.56
C ALA A 307 8.50 9.33 -4.78
N VAL A 308 8.06 9.64 -3.55
CA VAL A 308 7.19 8.76 -2.75
C VAL A 308 5.89 8.43 -3.50
N ILE A 309 5.22 9.43 -4.09
CA ILE A 309 4.00 9.20 -4.87
C ILE A 309 4.29 8.26 -6.06
N VAL A 310 5.37 8.50 -6.80
CA VAL A 310 5.77 7.68 -7.95
C VAL A 310 6.11 6.25 -7.54
N LEU A 311 6.86 6.07 -6.46
CA LEU A 311 7.23 4.76 -5.92
C LEU A 311 5.98 3.98 -5.48
N ASN A 312 5.01 4.64 -4.85
CA ASN A 312 3.75 4.00 -4.47
C ASN A 312 2.96 3.51 -5.70
N VAL A 313 2.96 4.29 -6.79
CA VAL A 313 2.36 3.87 -8.07
C VAL A 313 3.12 2.68 -8.67
N LEU A 314 4.45 2.69 -8.62
CA LEU A 314 5.28 1.60 -9.11
C LEU A 314 5.00 0.29 -8.34
N VAL A 315 4.91 0.35 -7.01
CA VAL A 315 4.54 -0.77 -6.14
C VAL A 315 3.18 -1.35 -6.53
N LEU A 316 2.20 -0.50 -6.80
CA LEU A 316 0.88 -0.92 -7.24
C LEU A 316 0.94 -1.62 -8.61
N ILE A 317 1.71 -1.09 -9.56
CA ILE A 317 1.90 -1.72 -10.88
C ILE A 317 2.54 -3.10 -10.74
N ILE A 318 3.60 -3.24 -9.95
CA ILE A 318 4.29 -4.52 -9.70
C ILE A 318 3.32 -5.52 -9.05
N THR A 319 2.50 -5.06 -8.10
CA THR A 319 1.53 -5.91 -7.40
C THR A 319 0.42 -6.40 -8.34
N ILE A 320 -0.16 -5.52 -9.16
CA ILE A 320 -1.22 -5.89 -10.12
C ILE A 320 -0.69 -6.85 -11.19
N THR A 321 0.49 -6.57 -11.74
CA THR A 321 1.10 -7.42 -12.77
C THR A 321 1.45 -8.80 -12.23
N SER A 322 2.00 -8.87 -11.00
CA SER A 322 2.29 -10.14 -10.33
C SER A 322 1.02 -10.90 -9.96
N PHE A 323 -0.03 -10.22 -9.51
CA PHE A 323 -1.32 -10.83 -9.24
C PHE A 323 -1.88 -11.52 -10.47
N ARG A 324 -1.84 -10.85 -11.63
CA ARG A 324 -2.28 -11.43 -12.89
C ARG A 324 -1.49 -12.69 -13.26
N ALA A 325 -0.16 -12.66 -13.10
CA ALA A 325 0.70 -13.80 -13.41
C ALA A 325 0.40 -15.00 -12.49
N ILE A 326 0.28 -14.76 -11.19
CA ILE A 326 -0.01 -15.79 -10.19
C ILE A 326 -1.43 -16.33 -10.36
N ALA A 327 -2.41 -15.47 -10.65
CA ALA A 327 -3.79 -15.89 -10.89
C ALA A 327 -3.88 -16.88 -12.06
N ILE A 328 -3.21 -16.60 -13.18
CA ILE A 328 -3.16 -17.52 -14.33
C ILE A 328 -2.47 -18.83 -13.94
N ALA A 329 -1.35 -18.77 -13.21
CA ALA A 329 -0.59 -19.95 -12.80
C ALA A 329 -1.39 -20.88 -11.87
N VAL A 330 -2.21 -20.32 -10.98
CA VAL A 330 -3.06 -21.08 -10.03
C VAL A 330 -4.37 -21.55 -10.70
N GLY A 331 -4.64 -21.14 -11.94
CA GLY A 331 -5.87 -21.45 -12.67
C GLY A 331 -7.07 -20.59 -12.23
N GLY A 332 -6.81 -19.42 -11.64
CA GLY A 332 -7.80 -18.39 -11.39
C GLY A 332 -8.08 -17.54 -12.64
N ASP A 333 -9.17 -16.77 -12.59
CA ASP A 333 -9.49 -15.77 -13.61
C ASP A 333 -8.83 -14.43 -13.27
N PRO A 334 -7.81 -13.96 -14.00
CA PRO A 334 -7.17 -12.66 -13.72
C PRO A 334 -8.12 -11.49 -13.99
N GLN A 335 -9.23 -11.71 -14.71
CA GLN A 335 -10.22 -10.67 -14.94
C GLN A 335 -11.01 -10.47 -13.65
N ILE A 336 -10.78 -9.32 -13.01
CA ILE A 336 -11.66 -8.83 -11.96
C ILE A 336 -13.07 -8.79 -12.56
N PHE A 337 -13.95 -9.65 -12.04
CA PHE A 337 -15.32 -9.84 -12.50
C PHE A 337 -15.97 -8.49 -12.83
N GLY A 338 -16.15 -8.20 -14.13
CA GLY A 338 -16.87 -7.01 -14.60
C GLY A 338 -16.05 -5.97 -15.38
N LEU A 339 -14.73 -5.85 -15.19
CA LEU A 339 -13.95 -4.81 -15.91
C LEU A 339 -13.75 -5.14 -17.40
N GLY A 340 -13.68 -6.42 -17.77
CA GLY A 340 -13.57 -6.84 -19.17
C GLY A 340 -14.84 -6.60 -20.01
N LYS A 341 -16.00 -6.38 -19.37
CA LYS A 341 -17.28 -6.12 -20.05
C LYS A 341 -17.64 -4.64 -20.16
N LEU A 342 -16.85 -3.74 -19.57
CA LEU A 342 -17.07 -2.29 -19.64
C LEU A 342 -16.27 -1.60 -20.76
N GLY A 343 -15.47 -2.36 -21.52
CA GLY A 343 -14.62 -1.86 -22.61
C GLY A 343 -15.06 -2.24 -24.02
N VAL A 344 -16.29 -2.73 -24.22
CA VAL A 344 -16.86 -3.04 -25.54
C VAL A 344 -18.19 -2.33 -25.72
#